data_AF-A0A3C1K2S0-F1
#
_entry.id   AF-A0A3C1K2S0-F1
#
_cell.length_a   1.000
_cell.length_b   1.000
_cell.length_c   1.000
_cell.angle_alpha   90.00
_cell.angle_beta   90.00
_cell.angle_gamma   90.00
#
_symmetry.space_group_name_H-M   'P 1'
#
loop_
_entity.id
_entity.type
_entity.pdbx_description
1 polymer ?
#
loop_
_entity_poly.entity_id
_entity_poly.type
_entity_poly.pdbx_seq_one_letter_code
_entity_poly.pdbx_strand_id
1 'polypeptide(L)'
;MKLTSEMIKARAKELGIDDIGIGNIERFDLAPVLMSPKSYFPSAKSVIAIVMRIPRGTYRGIEEGTHWHNYTFYSYNKLNTLLRPRLTYELCRFIEDFGWEAVAHYPAVSERNPVSEPVAPNRLPPNIVPSIRLIAAGTGVGEIGYSKVFLNKKFGPRLRLGLILTDAELEPDPIMDTGSICSHCGACVRECPGDAIPSLKDKDTRISIDYGEKKVWYGDVKMGRCTLTHHGLNNEISPFLKKAFPNMAFDVRSSDMTEEEAYRLSYTVAGGKWSTTYYEDGDNAIVQYYNYIMKHTGYYAICGARGCIRACMDSLERSGRIENRFHNPFYRKKSWLLSNKSTPTEKHVNPFRDKFVEEKYPGLRENEYGYKDKVELSGNK
;
A
#
# COMPACT_ATOMS: atom_id res chain seq x y z
N MET A 1 -8.63 -33.18 -23.35
CA MET A 1 -9.17 -31.93 -23.96
C MET A 1 -8.07 -30.89 -23.93
N LYS A 2 -7.89 -30.06 -24.97
CA LYS A 2 -6.87 -28.99 -24.95
C LYS A 2 -7.36 -27.85 -24.04
N LEU A 3 -6.51 -27.36 -23.15
CA LEU A 3 -6.78 -26.17 -22.32
C LEU A 3 -6.71 -24.90 -23.18
N THR A 4 -7.67 -23.97 -23.02
CA THR A 4 -7.68 -22.68 -23.74
C THR A 4 -7.81 -21.49 -22.78
N SER A 5 -7.46 -20.29 -23.27
CA SER A 5 -7.61 -19.02 -22.54
C SER A 5 -9.06 -18.77 -22.10
N GLU A 6 -10.04 -19.11 -22.94
CA GLU A 6 -11.47 -18.96 -22.65
C GLU A 6 -11.92 -19.88 -21.51
N MET A 7 -11.40 -21.10 -21.47
CA MET A 7 -11.70 -22.06 -20.39
C MET A 7 -11.20 -21.53 -19.05
N ILE A 8 -9.98 -20.97 -19.01
CA ILE A 8 -9.42 -20.36 -17.80
C ILE A 8 -10.24 -19.14 -17.37
N LYS A 9 -10.61 -18.25 -18.31
CA LYS A 9 -11.45 -17.08 -18.03
C LYS A 9 -12.84 -17.48 -17.51
N ALA A 10 -13.45 -18.50 -18.11
CA ALA A 10 -14.73 -19.04 -17.68
C ALA A 10 -14.64 -19.63 -16.27
N ARG A 11 -13.62 -20.45 -16.00
CA ARG A 11 -13.39 -21.05 -14.68
C ARG A 11 -13.10 -19.99 -13.62
N ALA A 12 -12.28 -19.00 -13.92
CA ALA A 12 -11.99 -17.90 -13.00
C ALA A 12 -13.28 -17.16 -12.59
N LYS A 13 -14.15 -16.85 -13.57
CA LYS A 13 -15.46 -16.24 -13.31
C LYS A 13 -16.35 -17.12 -12.43
N GLU A 14 -16.39 -18.43 -12.69
CA GLU A 14 -17.16 -19.39 -11.88
C GLU A 14 -16.66 -19.46 -10.43
N LEU A 15 -15.34 -19.43 -10.22
CA LEU A 15 -14.71 -19.41 -8.90
C LEU A 15 -14.95 -18.10 -8.13
N GLY A 16 -15.45 -17.05 -8.79
CA GLY A 16 -15.65 -15.74 -8.19
C GLY A 16 -14.42 -14.82 -8.25
N ILE A 17 -13.48 -15.09 -9.16
CA ILE A 17 -12.43 -14.13 -9.53
C ILE A 17 -13.05 -12.99 -10.34
N ASP A 18 -12.76 -11.75 -9.96
CA ASP A 18 -13.44 -10.57 -10.50
C ASP A 18 -13.00 -10.18 -11.92
N ASP A 19 -11.71 -10.37 -12.22
CA ASP A 19 -11.15 -10.23 -13.57
C ASP A 19 -9.85 -11.02 -13.70
N ILE A 20 -9.50 -11.39 -14.93
CA ILE A 20 -8.17 -11.96 -15.23
C ILE A 20 -7.67 -11.43 -16.58
N GLY A 21 -6.35 -11.43 -16.76
CA GLY A 21 -5.75 -11.28 -18.08
C GLY A 21 -4.58 -12.23 -18.25
N ILE A 22 -4.29 -12.57 -19.49
CA ILE A 22 -3.29 -13.57 -19.87
C ILE A 22 -2.24 -12.90 -20.74
N GLY A 23 -0.96 -13.13 -20.48
CA GLY A 23 0.15 -12.69 -21.31
C GLY A 23 1.07 -13.84 -21.65
N ASN A 24 1.66 -13.81 -22.84
CA ASN A 24 2.71 -14.74 -23.25
C ASN A 24 4.04 -14.35 -22.59
N ILE A 25 4.93 -15.33 -22.41
CA ILE A 25 6.15 -15.14 -21.61
C ILE A 25 7.17 -14.19 -22.26
N GLU A 26 7.16 -14.07 -23.59
CA GLU A 26 8.11 -13.26 -24.38
C GLU A 26 7.98 -11.76 -24.09
N ARG A 27 6.81 -11.31 -23.62
CA ARG A 27 6.61 -9.92 -23.16
C ARG A 27 7.57 -9.52 -22.04
N PHE A 28 8.17 -10.49 -21.35
CA PHE A 28 9.07 -10.28 -20.23
C PHE A 28 10.54 -10.56 -20.56
N ASP A 29 10.91 -10.62 -21.84
CA ASP A 29 12.29 -10.83 -22.30
C ASP A 29 13.24 -9.71 -21.91
N LEU A 30 12.72 -8.48 -21.82
CA LEU A 30 13.48 -7.29 -21.41
C LEU A 30 13.41 -7.03 -19.89
N ALA A 31 12.72 -7.89 -19.13
CA ALA A 31 12.59 -7.70 -17.69
C ALA A 31 13.95 -7.91 -17.00
N PRO A 32 14.29 -7.12 -15.96
CA PRO A 32 15.44 -7.40 -15.12
C PRO A 32 15.36 -8.83 -14.57
N VAL A 33 16.48 -9.54 -14.52
CA VAL A 33 16.54 -10.96 -14.15
C VAL A 33 15.79 -11.24 -12.84
N LEU A 34 16.07 -10.48 -11.78
CA LEU A 34 15.41 -10.66 -10.47
C LEU A 34 13.95 -10.19 -10.42
N MET A 35 13.40 -9.69 -11.52
CA MET A 35 12.01 -9.28 -11.64
C MET A 35 11.26 -10.03 -12.74
N SER A 36 11.96 -10.92 -13.47
CA SER A 36 11.39 -11.67 -14.58
C SER A 36 10.63 -12.92 -14.10
N PRO A 37 9.43 -13.20 -14.64
CA PRO A 37 8.74 -14.46 -14.37
C PRO A 37 9.58 -15.67 -14.80
N LYS A 38 10.47 -15.52 -15.79
CA LYS A 38 11.38 -16.60 -16.26
C LYS A 38 12.41 -17.03 -15.21
N SER A 39 12.76 -16.13 -14.28
CA SER A 39 13.65 -16.48 -13.16
C SER A 39 12.93 -17.25 -12.06
N TYR A 40 11.59 -17.13 -12.01
CA TYR A 40 10.76 -17.85 -11.06
C TYR A 40 10.36 -19.23 -11.60
N PHE A 41 9.91 -19.30 -12.87
CA PHE A 41 9.54 -20.54 -13.55
C PHE A 41 10.08 -20.52 -15.00
N PRO A 42 11.27 -21.10 -15.27
CA PRO A 42 11.96 -20.97 -16.56
C PRO A 42 11.21 -21.54 -17.78
N SER A 43 10.40 -22.59 -17.58
CA SER A 43 9.61 -23.22 -18.63
C SER A 43 8.23 -22.59 -18.82
N ALA A 44 7.90 -21.53 -18.08
CA ALA A 44 6.64 -20.83 -18.25
C ALA A 44 6.48 -20.33 -19.70
N LYS A 45 5.31 -20.58 -20.29
CA LYS A 45 4.91 -20.04 -21.60
C LYS A 45 3.87 -18.94 -21.47
N SER A 46 3.14 -18.91 -20.37
CA SER A 46 2.09 -17.94 -20.13
C SER A 46 2.06 -17.48 -18.67
N VAL A 47 1.58 -16.25 -18.50
CA VAL A 47 1.41 -15.59 -17.21
C VAL A 47 -0.03 -15.10 -17.10
N ILE A 48 -0.68 -15.44 -16.00
CA ILE A 48 -2.08 -15.10 -15.73
C ILE A 48 -2.10 -14.13 -14.56
N ALA A 49 -2.61 -12.92 -14.77
CA ALA A 49 -2.87 -11.97 -13.71
C ALA A 49 -4.32 -12.08 -13.23
N ILE A 50 -4.49 -12.21 -11.92
CA ILE A 50 -5.77 -12.30 -11.23
C ILE A 50 -6.08 -10.96 -10.59
N VAL A 51 -7.31 -10.47 -10.76
CA VAL A 51 -7.83 -9.26 -10.13
C VAL A 51 -8.90 -9.64 -9.13
N MET A 52 -8.74 -9.18 -7.88
CA MET A 52 -9.78 -9.25 -6.85
C MET A 52 -10.16 -7.85 -6.40
N ARG A 53 -11.44 -7.51 -6.43
CA ARG A 53 -11.92 -6.16 -6.16
C ARG A 53 -11.77 -5.82 -4.67
N ILE A 54 -11.45 -4.57 -4.41
CA ILE A 54 -11.59 -3.96 -3.09
C ILE A 54 -13.03 -3.39 -2.98
N PRO A 55 -13.84 -3.81 -2.00
CA PRO A 55 -15.14 -3.18 -1.77
C PRO A 55 -14.98 -1.71 -1.40
N ARG A 56 -15.65 -0.81 -2.13
CA ARG A 56 -15.58 0.65 -1.92
C ARG A 56 -15.90 1.07 -0.48
N GLY A 57 -16.82 0.36 0.17
CA GLY A 57 -17.26 0.63 1.55
C GLY A 57 -16.16 0.47 2.60
N THR A 58 -15.09 -0.29 2.33
CA THR A 58 -13.99 -0.48 3.29
C THR A 58 -13.21 0.79 3.59
N TYR A 59 -13.26 1.77 2.68
CA TYR A 59 -12.66 3.09 2.89
C TYR A 59 -13.58 4.08 3.61
N ARG A 60 -14.88 3.78 3.75
CA ARG A 60 -15.85 4.72 4.34
C ARG A 60 -15.48 5.09 5.77
N GLY A 61 -15.15 4.11 6.60
CA GLY A 61 -14.77 4.37 7.98
C GLY A 61 -13.55 5.26 8.12
N ILE A 62 -12.56 5.14 7.23
CA ILE A 62 -11.40 6.03 7.20
C ILE A 62 -11.79 7.43 6.70
N GLU A 63 -12.61 7.51 5.65
CA GLU A 63 -13.14 8.79 5.15
C GLU A 63 -13.91 9.54 6.24
N GLU A 64 -14.73 8.85 7.02
CA GLU A 64 -15.50 9.48 8.10
C GLU A 64 -14.68 9.68 9.39
N GLY A 65 -13.47 9.10 9.47
CA GLY A 65 -12.61 9.17 10.66
C GLY A 65 -13.06 8.24 11.80
N THR A 66 -13.95 7.29 11.53
CA THR A 66 -14.64 6.48 12.56
C THR A 66 -14.16 5.04 12.65
N HIS A 67 -13.81 4.40 11.52
CA HIS A 67 -13.58 2.95 11.49
C HIS A 67 -12.42 2.54 10.57
N TRP A 68 -11.29 2.21 11.19
CA TRP A 68 -10.00 2.12 10.50
C TRP A 68 -9.60 0.72 10.06
N HIS A 69 -9.95 -0.31 10.83
CA HIS A 69 -9.42 -1.66 10.61
C HIS A 69 -9.94 -2.31 9.33
N ASN A 70 -11.10 -1.89 8.82
CA ASN A 70 -11.69 -2.46 7.60
C ASN A 70 -10.75 -2.42 6.40
N TYR A 71 -10.01 -1.32 6.20
CA TYR A 71 -9.08 -1.22 5.08
C TYR A 71 -7.93 -2.22 5.23
N THR A 72 -7.30 -2.28 6.40
CA THR A 72 -6.20 -3.21 6.66
C THR A 72 -6.68 -4.67 6.54
N PHE A 73 -7.84 -4.99 7.10
CA PHE A 73 -8.35 -6.36 7.14
C PHE A 73 -8.90 -6.80 5.78
N TYR A 74 -9.97 -6.17 5.29
CA TYR A 74 -10.73 -6.62 4.12
C TYR A 74 -10.15 -6.19 2.76
N SER A 75 -9.26 -5.18 2.74
CA SER A 75 -8.80 -4.57 1.48
C SER A 75 -7.29 -4.62 1.27
N TYR A 76 -6.56 -5.01 2.31
CA TYR A 76 -5.11 -5.15 2.27
C TYR A 76 -4.70 -6.56 2.65
N ASN A 77 -4.65 -6.89 3.95
CA ASN A 77 -4.07 -8.11 4.46
C ASN A 77 -4.88 -9.35 4.06
N LYS A 78 -6.12 -9.53 4.54
CA LYS A 78 -6.87 -10.78 4.27
C LYS A 78 -7.27 -10.93 2.82
N LEU A 79 -7.43 -9.82 2.08
CA LEU A 79 -7.58 -9.88 0.64
C LEU A 79 -6.34 -10.47 -0.04
N ASN A 80 -5.13 -10.07 0.39
CA ASN A 80 -3.87 -10.59 -0.15
C ASN A 80 -3.48 -11.98 0.37
N THR A 81 -3.83 -12.32 1.62
CA THR A 81 -3.33 -13.51 2.33
C THR A 81 -4.32 -14.66 2.44
N LEU A 82 -5.62 -14.42 2.23
CA LEU A 82 -6.65 -15.44 2.44
C LEU A 82 -7.65 -15.51 1.28
N LEU A 83 -8.37 -14.41 1.03
CA LEU A 83 -9.51 -14.41 0.10
C LEU A 83 -9.07 -14.66 -1.35
N ARG A 84 -8.11 -13.87 -1.85
CA ARG A 84 -7.57 -14.06 -3.21
C ARG A 84 -6.74 -15.34 -3.32
N PRO A 85 -5.76 -15.65 -2.44
CA PRO A 85 -4.93 -16.85 -2.58
C PRO A 85 -5.72 -18.15 -2.66
N ARG A 86 -6.82 -18.27 -1.92
CA ARG A 86 -7.72 -19.44 -2.03
C ARG A 86 -8.20 -19.63 -3.46
N LEU A 87 -8.64 -18.56 -4.13
CA LEU A 87 -9.13 -18.64 -5.51
C LEU A 87 -7.99 -18.84 -6.52
N THR A 88 -6.81 -18.25 -6.27
CA THR A 88 -5.61 -18.53 -7.06
C THR A 88 -5.25 -20.01 -7.01
N TYR A 89 -5.29 -20.63 -5.83
CA TYR A 89 -5.06 -22.07 -5.66
C TYR A 89 -6.06 -22.94 -6.42
N GLU A 90 -7.36 -22.63 -6.33
CA GLU A 90 -8.38 -23.39 -7.08
C GLU A 90 -8.22 -23.26 -8.60
N LEU A 91 -7.75 -22.11 -9.10
CA LEU A 91 -7.47 -21.94 -10.53
C LEU A 91 -6.21 -22.68 -10.96
N CYS A 92 -5.17 -22.76 -10.11
CA CYS A 92 -4.00 -23.61 -10.37
C CYS A 92 -4.40 -25.08 -10.50
N ARG A 93 -5.22 -25.60 -9.57
CA ARG A 93 -5.73 -26.98 -9.63
C ARG A 93 -6.47 -27.27 -10.92
N PHE A 94 -7.31 -26.32 -11.37
CA PHE A 94 -7.99 -26.47 -12.65
C PHE A 94 -7.02 -26.56 -13.83
N ILE A 95 -5.92 -25.81 -13.83
CA ILE A 95 -4.89 -25.91 -14.88
C ILE A 95 -4.17 -27.26 -14.80
N GLU A 96 -3.86 -27.72 -13.59
CA GLU A 96 -3.22 -29.02 -13.33
C GLU A 96 -4.11 -30.21 -13.67
N ASP A 97 -5.44 -30.09 -13.57
CA ASP A 97 -6.40 -31.12 -14.03
C ASP A 97 -6.32 -31.35 -15.56
N PHE A 98 -5.73 -30.41 -16.31
CA PHE A 98 -5.42 -30.56 -17.74
C PHE A 98 -3.98 -31.03 -18.01
N GLY A 99 -3.21 -31.29 -16.96
CA GLY A 99 -1.84 -31.82 -17.03
C GLY A 99 -0.74 -30.77 -17.22
N TRP A 100 -1.01 -29.49 -16.93
CA TRP A 100 -0.02 -28.40 -17.01
C TRP A 100 0.43 -27.96 -15.61
N GLU A 101 1.67 -27.50 -15.47
CA GLU A 101 2.15 -26.95 -14.21
C GLU A 101 1.59 -25.53 -14.01
N ALA A 102 1.14 -25.23 -12.78
CA ALA A 102 0.55 -23.92 -12.45
C ALA A 102 1.14 -23.36 -11.15
N VAL A 103 2.12 -22.48 -11.29
CA VAL A 103 2.86 -21.89 -10.18
C VAL A 103 2.16 -20.62 -9.67
N ALA A 104 1.49 -20.73 -8.52
CA ALA A 104 0.89 -19.59 -7.84
C ALA A 104 1.98 -18.68 -7.23
N HIS A 105 1.97 -17.40 -7.57
CA HIS A 105 2.88 -16.41 -6.98
C HIS A 105 2.16 -15.51 -5.97
N TYR A 106 2.74 -15.44 -4.76
CA TYR A 106 2.30 -14.54 -3.70
C TYR A 106 2.93 -13.15 -3.87
N PRO A 107 2.14 -12.05 -3.95
CA PRO A 107 2.67 -10.71 -4.13
C PRO A 107 3.58 -10.29 -2.96
N ALA A 108 4.84 -9.97 -3.27
CA ALA A 108 5.80 -9.38 -2.32
C ALA A 108 6.42 -8.10 -2.90
N VAL A 109 7.34 -7.49 -2.15
CA VAL A 109 8.02 -6.23 -2.53
C VAL A 109 9.26 -6.56 -3.36
N SER A 110 9.19 -6.37 -4.68
CA SER A 110 10.30 -6.64 -5.62
C SER A 110 11.55 -5.79 -5.35
N GLU A 111 11.39 -4.63 -4.74
CA GLU A 111 12.46 -3.72 -4.35
C GLU A 111 13.29 -4.28 -3.19
N ARG A 112 12.77 -5.29 -2.48
CA ARG A 112 13.44 -6.03 -1.40
C ARG A 112 13.81 -7.44 -1.84
N ASN A 113 14.17 -7.59 -3.12
CA ASN A 113 14.71 -8.83 -3.66
C ASN A 113 15.85 -9.36 -2.76
N PRO A 114 16.04 -10.68 -2.72
CA PRO A 114 16.83 -11.36 -1.71
C PRO A 114 18.30 -10.94 -1.73
N VAL A 115 18.89 -10.81 -0.55
CA VAL A 115 20.31 -10.52 -0.29
C VAL A 115 21.04 -11.76 0.24
N SER A 116 20.67 -12.93 -0.27
CA SER A 116 21.20 -14.22 0.16
C SER A 116 22.02 -14.86 -0.94
N GLU A 117 23.07 -15.58 -0.55
CA GLU A 117 23.88 -16.35 -1.51
C GLU A 117 23.03 -17.41 -2.22
N PRO A 118 23.30 -17.67 -3.51
CA PRO A 118 22.69 -18.79 -4.22
C PRO A 118 22.97 -20.13 -3.53
N VAL A 119 22.02 -21.05 -3.64
CA VAL A 119 22.16 -22.41 -3.06
C VAL A 119 23.18 -23.29 -3.78
N ALA A 120 23.66 -22.87 -4.95
CA ALA A 120 24.70 -23.54 -5.73
C ALA A 120 25.38 -22.56 -6.70
N PRO A 121 26.60 -22.86 -7.17
CA PRO A 121 27.28 -22.05 -8.20
C PRO A 121 26.42 -21.84 -9.45
N ASN A 122 26.49 -20.66 -10.05
CA ASN A 122 25.76 -20.26 -11.27
C ASN A 122 24.22 -20.29 -11.15
N ARG A 123 23.68 -20.29 -9.92
CA ARG A 123 22.23 -20.12 -9.67
C ARG A 123 21.91 -18.69 -9.24
N LEU A 124 20.65 -18.31 -9.39
CA LEU A 124 20.12 -17.06 -8.84
C LEU A 124 19.88 -17.19 -7.32
N PRO A 125 19.87 -16.07 -6.58
CA PRO A 125 19.55 -16.09 -5.15
C PRO A 125 18.13 -16.63 -4.89
N PRO A 126 17.89 -17.34 -3.76
CA PRO A 126 16.56 -17.84 -3.41
C PRO A 126 15.62 -16.69 -3.02
N ASN A 127 14.30 -16.88 -3.14
CA ASN A 127 13.25 -15.89 -2.82
C ASN A 127 13.13 -14.70 -3.77
N ILE A 128 13.33 -14.90 -5.08
CA ILE A 128 13.11 -13.87 -6.10
C ILE A 128 11.66 -13.41 -6.09
N VAL A 129 11.46 -12.09 -6.13
CA VAL A 129 10.14 -11.47 -6.12
C VAL A 129 9.94 -10.66 -7.40
N PRO A 130 9.13 -11.16 -8.36
CA PRO A 130 8.78 -10.39 -9.55
C PRO A 130 7.84 -9.22 -9.24
N SER A 131 7.89 -8.19 -10.10
CA SER A 131 7.02 -7.02 -9.98
C SER A 131 5.61 -7.33 -10.46
N ILE A 132 4.70 -7.63 -9.53
CA ILE A 132 3.33 -8.04 -9.86
C ILE A 132 2.55 -7.03 -10.69
N ARG A 133 2.75 -5.73 -10.46
CA ARG A 133 1.99 -4.68 -11.17
C ARG A 133 2.44 -4.55 -12.62
N LEU A 134 3.74 -4.71 -12.87
CA LEU A 134 4.29 -4.67 -14.22
C LEU A 134 3.90 -5.93 -14.97
N ILE A 135 4.01 -7.10 -14.33
CA ILE A 135 3.52 -8.34 -14.95
C ILE A 135 2.04 -8.23 -15.31
N ALA A 136 1.18 -7.75 -14.41
CA ALA A 136 -0.24 -7.57 -14.70
C ALA A 136 -0.51 -6.57 -15.85
N ALA A 137 0.34 -5.55 -16.03
CA ALA A 137 0.21 -4.66 -17.19
C ALA A 137 0.56 -5.41 -18.48
N GLY A 138 1.63 -6.21 -18.46
CA GLY A 138 2.02 -7.09 -19.57
C GLY A 138 1.00 -8.18 -19.90
N THR A 139 0.10 -8.57 -18.99
CA THR A 139 -1.00 -9.50 -19.31
C THR A 139 -2.24 -8.81 -19.89
N GLY A 140 -2.22 -7.49 -20.09
CA GLY A 140 -3.36 -6.77 -20.67
C GLY A 140 -4.60 -6.61 -19.76
N VAL A 141 -4.56 -7.09 -18.50
CA VAL A 141 -5.73 -7.01 -17.59
C VAL A 141 -6.04 -5.57 -17.13
N GLY A 142 -5.11 -4.66 -17.38
CA GLY A 142 -5.21 -3.27 -16.96
C GLY A 142 -3.97 -2.46 -17.28
N GLU A 143 -3.83 -1.34 -16.59
CA GLU A 143 -2.79 -0.34 -16.81
C GLU A 143 -2.12 0.00 -15.47
N ILE A 144 -0.81 0.23 -15.46
CA ILE A 144 -0.16 0.85 -14.30
C ILE A 144 -0.48 2.35 -14.27
N GLY A 145 -1.21 2.80 -13.25
CA GLY A 145 -1.56 4.22 -13.12
C GLY A 145 -0.34 5.07 -12.74
N TYR A 146 -0.43 6.38 -13.00
CA TYR A 146 0.67 7.32 -12.70
C TYR A 146 1.20 7.25 -11.25
N SER A 147 0.34 6.92 -10.29
CA SER A 147 0.70 6.75 -8.87
C SER A 147 1.39 5.42 -8.53
N LYS A 148 1.84 4.65 -9.53
CA LYS A 148 2.31 3.26 -9.41
C LYS A 148 1.23 2.28 -8.93
N VAL A 149 0.00 2.71 -8.64
CA VAL A 149 -1.14 1.83 -8.32
C VAL A 149 -1.76 1.31 -9.62
N PHE A 150 -1.98 -0.01 -9.66
CA PHE A 150 -2.56 -0.67 -10.83
C PHE A 150 -4.05 -0.30 -10.98
N LEU A 151 -4.47 -0.10 -12.23
CA LEU A 151 -5.83 0.26 -12.61
C LEU A 151 -6.40 -0.85 -13.50
N ASN A 152 -7.64 -1.22 -13.24
CA ASN A 152 -8.41 -2.13 -14.10
C ASN A 152 -9.66 -1.41 -14.63
N LYS A 153 -10.12 -1.77 -15.84
CA LYS A 153 -11.25 -1.10 -16.49
C LYS A 153 -12.54 -1.24 -15.70
N LYS A 154 -12.75 -2.37 -15.03
CA LYS A 154 -13.93 -2.62 -14.21
C LYS A 154 -13.90 -1.83 -12.91
N PHE A 155 -12.79 -1.90 -12.16
CA PHE A 155 -12.76 -1.44 -10.75
C PHE A 155 -11.91 -0.20 -10.49
N GLY A 156 -11.21 0.33 -11.50
CA GLY A 156 -10.22 1.39 -11.32
C GLY A 156 -9.10 0.93 -10.38
N PRO A 157 -8.68 1.74 -9.38
CA PRO A 157 -7.62 1.39 -8.45
C PRO A 157 -8.08 0.45 -7.32
N ARG A 158 -9.36 0.07 -7.26
CA ARG A 158 -9.92 -0.74 -6.19
C ARG A 158 -9.73 -2.22 -6.43
N LEU A 159 -8.49 -2.68 -6.39
CA LEU A 159 -8.17 -4.08 -6.59
C LEU A 159 -6.89 -4.53 -5.89
N ARG A 160 -6.75 -5.85 -5.80
CA ARG A 160 -5.51 -6.57 -5.54
C ARG A 160 -5.21 -7.54 -6.66
N LEU A 161 -3.93 -7.84 -6.81
CA LEU A 161 -3.42 -8.69 -7.87
C LEU A 161 -2.95 -10.03 -7.31
N GLY A 162 -3.06 -11.07 -8.13
CA GLY A 162 -2.38 -12.34 -7.99
C GLY A 162 -1.74 -12.74 -9.32
N LEU A 163 -0.79 -13.67 -9.29
CA LEU A 163 -0.20 -14.22 -10.52
C LEU A 163 -0.22 -15.75 -10.47
N ILE A 164 -0.40 -16.35 -11.64
CA ILE A 164 -0.11 -17.75 -11.91
C ILE A 164 0.84 -17.79 -13.11
N LEU A 165 1.95 -18.51 -13.00
CA LEU A 165 2.84 -18.83 -14.12
C LEU A 165 2.55 -20.26 -14.55
N THR A 166 2.48 -20.52 -15.85
CA THR A 166 2.19 -21.86 -16.36
C THR A 166 2.99 -22.17 -17.63
N ASP A 167 3.34 -23.44 -17.81
CA ASP A 167 3.94 -23.97 -19.03
C ASP A 167 2.90 -24.27 -20.13
N ALA A 168 1.60 -24.10 -19.82
CA ALA A 168 0.54 -24.07 -20.81
C ALA A 168 0.71 -22.88 -21.77
N GLU A 169 0.56 -23.13 -23.07
CA GLU A 169 0.58 -22.11 -24.10
C GLU A 169 -0.84 -21.57 -24.31
N LEU A 170 -1.05 -20.31 -23.92
CA LEU A 170 -2.36 -19.65 -23.89
C LEU A 170 -2.33 -18.41 -24.78
N GLU A 171 -3.46 -18.13 -25.43
CA GLU A 171 -3.64 -16.92 -26.24
C GLU A 171 -3.58 -15.67 -25.34
N PRO A 172 -2.67 -14.72 -25.60
CA PRO A 172 -2.49 -13.53 -24.78
C PRO A 172 -3.54 -12.45 -25.06
N ASP A 173 -3.90 -11.69 -24.02
CA ASP A 173 -4.70 -10.47 -24.13
C ASP A 173 -3.82 -9.29 -24.58
N PRO A 174 -4.35 -8.32 -25.36
CA PRO A 174 -3.58 -7.16 -25.79
C PRO A 174 -3.21 -6.25 -24.61
N ILE A 175 -1.97 -5.76 -24.59
CA ILE A 175 -1.51 -4.78 -23.58
C ILE A 175 -2.25 -3.45 -23.77
N MET A 176 -2.74 -2.85 -22.67
CA MET A 176 -3.36 -1.52 -22.69
C MET A 176 -2.31 -0.41 -22.85
N ASP A 177 -2.69 0.68 -23.53
CA ASP A 177 -1.83 1.87 -23.61
C ASP A 177 -1.81 2.64 -22.29
N THR A 178 -0.69 3.32 -22.03
CA THR A 178 -0.69 4.33 -20.98
C THR A 178 -1.68 5.44 -21.35
N GLY A 179 -2.64 5.71 -20.47
CA GLY A 179 -3.74 6.63 -20.70
C GLY A 179 -5.10 5.98 -20.98
N SER A 180 -5.14 4.66 -21.22
CA SER A 180 -6.38 3.93 -21.52
C SER A 180 -7.39 4.01 -20.36
N ILE A 181 -6.91 3.95 -19.11
CA ILE A 181 -7.71 4.14 -17.90
C ILE A 181 -7.25 5.44 -17.21
N CYS A 182 -5.96 5.60 -16.95
CA CYS A 182 -5.43 6.77 -16.27
C CYS A 182 -5.64 8.04 -17.12
N SER A 183 -6.39 9.01 -16.62
CA SER A 183 -6.57 10.29 -17.32
C SER A 183 -5.42 11.28 -17.10
N HIS A 184 -4.38 10.89 -16.37
CA HIS A 184 -3.31 11.78 -15.91
C HIS A 184 -3.84 13.07 -15.27
N CYS A 185 -4.94 12.97 -14.52
CA CYS A 185 -5.63 14.13 -13.93
C CYS A 185 -4.91 14.71 -12.69
N GLY A 186 -3.92 14.00 -12.15
CA GLY A 186 -3.15 14.41 -10.97
C GLY A 186 -3.92 14.36 -9.64
N ALA A 187 -5.11 13.75 -9.59
CA ALA A 187 -5.87 13.62 -8.33
C ALA A 187 -5.06 12.88 -7.26
N CYS A 188 -4.34 11.82 -7.66
CA CYS A 188 -3.46 11.08 -6.77
C CYS A 188 -2.30 11.93 -6.22
N VAL A 189 -1.73 12.81 -7.04
CA VAL A 189 -0.65 13.74 -6.67
C VAL A 189 -1.15 14.73 -5.62
N ARG A 190 -2.25 15.44 -5.93
CA ARG A 190 -2.79 16.50 -5.06
C ARG A 190 -3.26 16.01 -3.68
N GLU A 191 -3.78 14.79 -3.61
CA GLU A 191 -4.38 14.25 -2.38
C GLU A 191 -3.42 13.35 -1.56
N CYS A 192 -2.20 13.10 -2.05
CA CYS A 192 -1.21 12.30 -1.33
C CYS A 192 -0.70 13.06 -0.08
N PRO A 193 -0.98 12.59 1.14
CA PRO A 193 -0.59 13.34 2.34
C PRO A 193 0.93 13.40 2.55
N GLY A 194 1.66 12.41 2.02
CA GLY A 194 3.12 12.34 2.12
C GLY A 194 3.87 13.03 0.98
N ASP A 195 3.18 13.66 0.02
CA ASP A 195 3.83 14.23 -1.18
C ASP A 195 4.79 13.23 -1.86
N ALA A 196 4.34 11.98 -1.94
CA ALA A 196 5.15 10.86 -2.40
C ALA A 196 5.06 10.63 -3.92
N ILE A 197 4.02 11.13 -4.57
CA ILE A 197 3.82 10.94 -6.01
C ILE A 197 4.31 12.20 -6.71
N PRO A 198 5.22 12.11 -7.69
CA PRO A 198 5.82 13.27 -8.31
C PRO A 198 4.80 14.11 -9.10
N SER A 199 5.19 15.33 -9.44
CA SER A 199 4.39 16.22 -10.28
C SER A 199 4.30 15.68 -11.71
N LEU A 200 3.10 15.64 -12.28
CA LEU A 200 2.89 15.28 -13.69
C LEU A 200 3.66 16.16 -14.70
N LYS A 201 4.03 17.38 -14.28
CA LYS A 201 4.80 18.33 -15.08
C LYS A 201 6.26 17.93 -15.20
N ASP A 202 6.78 17.23 -14.20
CA ASP A 202 8.14 16.72 -14.17
C ASP A 202 8.20 15.42 -14.96
N LYS A 203 8.73 15.49 -16.18
CA LYS A 203 8.82 14.32 -17.07
C LYS A 203 10.01 13.42 -16.73
N ASP A 204 11.00 13.92 -16.01
CA ASP A 204 12.21 13.18 -15.68
C ASP A 204 11.94 12.14 -14.59
N THR A 205 10.88 12.35 -13.82
CA THR A 205 10.36 11.38 -12.84
C THR A 205 9.52 10.26 -13.47
N ARG A 206 9.62 9.98 -14.78
CA ARG A 206 8.84 8.92 -15.43
C ARG A 206 9.67 7.66 -15.59
N ILE A 207 9.15 6.55 -15.08
CA ILE A 207 9.70 5.21 -15.31
C ILE A 207 8.96 4.61 -16.50
N SER A 208 9.71 4.18 -17.51
CA SER A 208 9.18 3.50 -18.70
C SER A 208 9.53 2.02 -18.69
N ILE A 209 8.58 1.19 -19.09
CA ILE A 209 8.70 -0.27 -19.18
C ILE A 209 8.38 -0.69 -20.60
N ASP A 210 9.25 -1.53 -21.18
CA ASP A 210 9.14 -2.02 -22.56
C ASP A 210 8.81 -3.51 -22.57
N TYR A 211 7.66 -3.86 -23.14
CA TYR A 211 7.23 -5.25 -23.36
C TYR A 211 7.55 -5.74 -24.78
N GLY A 212 8.38 -5.01 -25.54
CA GLY A 212 8.72 -5.29 -26.93
C GLY A 212 7.66 -4.79 -27.91
N GLU A 213 6.40 -5.17 -27.70
CA GLU A 213 5.27 -4.72 -28.53
C GLU A 213 4.65 -3.39 -28.07
N LYS A 214 4.86 -3.03 -26.79
CA LYS A 214 4.28 -1.81 -26.21
C LYS A 214 5.14 -1.28 -25.08
N LYS A 215 5.23 0.06 -25.01
CA LYS A 215 5.86 0.78 -23.91
C LYS A 215 4.79 1.42 -23.03
N VAL A 216 4.93 1.24 -21.72
CA VAL A 216 4.07 1.89 -20.72
C VAL A 216 4.91 2.69 -19.75
N TRP A 217 4.31 3.67 -19.06
CA TRP A 217 5.04 4.48 -18.10
C TRP A 217 4.20 4.89 -16.89
N TYR A 218 4.88 5.22 -15.80
CA TYR A 218 4.27 5.73 -14.56
C TYR A 218 5.24 6.69 -13.84
N GLY A 219 4.77 7.37 -12.80
CA GLY A 219 5.60 8.28 -12.02
C GLY A 219 6.47 7.53 -11.01
N ASP A 220 7.71 7.97 -10.86
CA ASP A 220 8.66 7.48 -9.88
C ASP A 220 8.26 7.94 -8.47
N VAL A 221 7.53 7.08 -7.77
CA VAL A 221 7.00 7.37 -6.44
C VAL A 221 8.13 7.36 -5.43
N LYS A 222 8.23 8.41 -4.62
CA LYS A 222 9.13 8.50 -3.47
C LYS A 222 8.70 7.51 -2.39
N MET A 223 9.22 6.28 -2.50
CA MET A 223 8.75 5.15 -1.72
C MET A 223 8.94 5.33 -0.21
N GLY A 224 10.00 6.00 0.27
CA GLY A 224 10.15 6.28 1.70
C GLY A 224 9.04 7.16 2.27
N ARG A 225 8.68 8.26 1.60
CA ARG A 225 7.55 9.12 2.01
C ARG A 225 6.21 8.37 1.98
N CYS A 226 6.04 7.54 0.94
CA CYS A 226 4.88 6.66 0.81
C CYS A 226 4.79 5.71 2.01
N THR A 227 5.88 5.02 2.35
CA THR A 227 5.96 4.04 3.43
C THR A 227 5.77 4.67 4.80
N LEU A 228 6.43 5.80 5.10
CA LEU A 228 6.19 6.57 6.33
C LEU A 228 4.72 6.92 6.49
N THR A 229 4.11 7.47 5.44
CA THR A 229 2.69 7.86 5.47
C THR A 229 1.76 6.65 5.56
N HIS A 230 2.04 5.59 4.80
CA HIS A 230 1.25 4.37 4.75
C HIS A 230 1.18 3.69 6.11
N HIS A 231 2.31 3.63 6.80
CA HIS A 231 2.46 3.03 8.11
C HIS A 231 2.30 4.04 9.25
N GLY A 232 1.58 5.13 9.01
CA GLY A 232 1.03 5.99 10.05
C GLY A 232 1.99 7.02 10.62
N LEU A 233 3.25 7.08 10.19
CA LEU A 233 4.21 8.10 10.62
C LEU A 233 3.89 9.52 10.14
N ASN A 234 2.81 9.71 9.38
CA ASN A 234 2.32 11.04 9.03
C ASN A 234 1.19 11.47 9.99
N ASN A 235 1.45 12.48 10.83
CA ASN A 235 0.50 13.01 11.81
C ASN A 235 -0.73 13.68 11.21
N GLU A 236 -0.70 14.10 9.94
CA GLU A 236 -1.88 14.67 9.28
C GLU A 236 -2.95 13.62 8.96
N ILE A 237 -2.56 12.34 8.88
CA ILE A 237 -3.46 11.25 8.50
C ILE A 237 -3.59 10.17 9.58
N SER A 238 -2.69 10.13 10.58
CA SER A 238 -2.81 9.17 11.67
C SER A 238 -3.34 9.82 12.96
N PRO A 239 -4.62 9.62 13.32
CA PRO A 239 -5.13 10.04 14.63
C PRO A 239 -4.46 9.27 15.77
N PHE A 240 -3.94 8.07 15.49
CA PHE A 240 -3.30 7.21 16.48
C PHE A 240 -1.91 7.72 16.85
N LEU A 241 -1.09 8.10 15.85
CA LEU A 241 0.20 8.73 16.13
C LEU A 241 0.02 10.07 16.80
N LYS A 242 -0.94 10.88 16.34
CA LYS A 242 -1.24 12.18 16.95
C LYS A 242 -1.70 12.04 18.41
N LYS A 243 -2.45 10.97 18.74
CA LYS A 243 -2.84 10.66 20.12
C LYS A 243 -1.62 10.28 20.97
N ALA A 244 -0.77 9.39 20.48
CA ALA A 244 0.41 8.92 21.22
C ALA A 244 1.50 10.00 21.35
N PHE A 245 1.65 10.84 20.32
CA PHE A 245 2.66 11.88 20.23
C PHE A 245 2.04 13.23 19.84
N PRO A 246 1.26 13.87 20.73
CA PRO A 246 0.53 15.11 20.42
C PRO A 246 1.43 16.27 19.99
N ASN A 247 2.69 16.27 20.44
CA ASN A 247 3.65 17.34 20.19
C ASN A 247 4.62 17.03 19.05
N MET A 248 4.57 15.83 18.48
CA MET A 248 5.41 15.47 17.32
C MET A 248 4.89 16.20 16.07
N ALA A 249 5.77 16.93 15.42
CA ALA A 249 5.52 17.59 14.13
C ALA A 249 6.47 16.98 13.10
N PHE A 250 6.18 15.76 12.64
CA PHE A 250 7.05 15.05 11.72
C PHE A 250 6.70 15.42 10.28
N ASP A 251 7.63 16.10 9.60
CA ASP A 251 7.46 16.50 8.21
C ASP A 251 7.87 15.38 7.25
N VAL A 252 6.90 14.53 6.92
CA VAL A 252 7.10 13.45 5.94
C VAL A 252 7.38 13.98 4.54
N ARG A 253 6.89 15.17 4.18
CA ARG A 253 6.99 15.71 2.81
C ARG A 253 8.39 16.18 2.46
N SER A 254 9.19 16.53 3.46
CA SER A 254 10.59 16.91 3.29
C SER A 254 11.56 15.75 3.54
N SER A 255 11.06 14.55 3.81
CA SER A 255 11.91 13.38 4.07
C SER A 255 12.48 12.81 2.77
N ASP A 256 13.78 12.52 2.78
CA ASP A 256 14.48 11.76 1.74
C ASP A 256 14.86 10.35 2.20
N MET A 257 14.20 9.85 3.26
CA MET A 257 14.37 8.47 3.72
C MET A 257 14.10 7.50 2.58
N THR A 258 14.93 6.46 2.51
CA THR A 258 14.68 5.30 1.66
C THR A 258 13.45 4.53 2.13
N GLU A 259 12.92 3.67 1.27
CA GLU A 259 11.81 2.78 1.64
C GLU A 259 12.18 1.86 2.81
N GLU A 260 13.40 1.32 2.85
CA GLU A 260 13.86 0.43 3.92
C GLU A 260 14.00 1.16 5.25
N GLU A 261 14.57 2.37 5.28
CA GLU A 261 14.63 3.18 6.51
C GLU A 261 13.23 3.52 7.03
N ALA A 262 12.30 3.86 6.13
CA ALA A 262 10.92 4.14 6.49
C ALA A 262 10.23 2.90 7.08
N TYR A 263 10.46 1.71 6.53
CA TYR A 263 9.98 0.45 7.09
C TYR A 263 10.54 0.19 8.49
N ARG A 264 11.87 0.29 8.65
CA ARG A 264 12.55 0.06 9.93
C ARG A 264 12.01 0.99 11.01
N LEU A 265 11.86 2.28 10.71
CA LEU A 265 11.30 3.25 11.66
C LEU A 265 9.84 2.94 11.99
N SER A 266 9.00 2.72 10.98
CA SER A 266 7.57 2.50 11.17
C SER A 266 7.29 1.26 12.00
N TYR A 267 7.93 0.14 11.68
CA TYR A 267 7.74 -1.12 12.40
C TYR A 267 8.35 -1.10 13.80
N THR A 268 9.42 -0.32 14.01
CA THR A 268 9.94 -0.05 15.36
C THR A 268 8.90 0.65 16.21
N VAL A 269 8.23 1.68 15.68
CA VAL A 269 7.17 2.40 16.41
C VAL A 269 5.94 1.52 16.65
N ALA A 270 5.52 0.73 15.66
CA ALA A 270 4.35 -0.15 15.79
C ALA A 270 4.56 -1.34 16.74
N GLY A 271 5.77 -1.90 16.79
CA GLY A 271 6.15 -3.00 17.67
C GLY A 271 6.69 -2.56 19.02
N GLY A 272 7.09 -1.29 19.15
CA GLY A 272 7.74 -0.75 20.32
C GLY A 272 6.86 -0.76 21.56
N LYS A 273 7.50 -0.98 22.70
CA LYS A 273 6.88 -0.95 24.01
C LYS A 273 7.60 0.07 24.90
N TRP A 274 6.85 0.72 25.77
CA TRP A 274 7.34 1.61 26.81
C TRP A 274 6.73 1.23 28.17
N SER A 275 7.20 1.81 29.27
CA SER A 275 6.63 1.54 30.61
C SER A 275 5.12 1.79 30.61
N THR A 276 4.36 0.90 31.25
CA THR A 276 2.91 1.09 31.44
C THR A 276 2.65 2.40 32.17
N THR A 277 1.90 3.32 31.54
CA THR A 277 1.46 4.54 32.21
C THR A 277 0.04 4.35 32.75
N TYR A 278 -0.30 5.01 33.86
CA TYR A 278 -1.58 4.84 34.57
C TYR A 278 -2.81 5.11 33.69
N TYR A 279 -2.67 5.88 32.60
CA TYR A 279 -3.77 6.29 31.73
C TYR A 279 -3.81 5.58 30.37
N GLU A 280 -2.96 4.58 30.13
CA GLU A 280 -2.93 3.79 28.89
C GLU A 280 -3.62 2.43 29.03
N ASP A 281 -4.62 2.32 29.91
CA ASP A 281 -5.40 1.10 30.16
C ASP A 281 -4.53 -0.14 30.47
N GLY A 282 -3.32 0.08 30.99
CA GLY A 282 -2.33 -0.97 31.25
C GLY A 282 -1.66 -1.56 30.00
N ASP A 283 -1.92 -1.03 28.80
CA ASP A 283 -1.18 -1.35 27.59
C ASP A 283 0.17 -0.63 27.60
N ASN A 284 1.21 -1.34 27.18
CA ASN A 284 2.58 -0.86 27.18
C ASN A 284 3.10 -0.59 25.75
N ALA A 285 2.25 -0.70 24.72
CA ALA A 285 2.59 -0.37 23.35
C ALA A 285 2.74 1.15 23.15
N ILE A 286 3.79 1.56 22.44
CA ILE A 286 4.05 2.99 22.12
C ILE A 286 2.89 3.60 21.32
N VAL A 287 2.34 2.85 20.35
CA VAL A 287 1.10 3.22 19.65
C VAL A 287 0.14 2.04 19.69
N GLN A 288 -0.75 2.06 20.69
CA GLN A 288 -1.71 0.97 20.97
C GLN A 288 -2.42 0.45 19.72
N TYR A 289 -2.98 1.33 18.89
CA TYR A 289 -3.72 0.91 17.70
C TYR A 289 -2.85 0.18 16.67
N TYR A 290 -1.59 0.61 16.48
CA TYR A 290 -0.68 -0.03 15.53
C TYR A 290 -0.33 -1.44 16.00
N ASN A 291 0.00 -1.57 17.28
CA ASN A 291 0.29 -2.85 17.89
C ASN A 291 -0.91 -3.80 17.83
N TYR A 292 -2.10 -3.29 18.17
CA TYR A 292 -3.36 -4.02 18.09
C TYR A 292 -3.59 -4.58 16.69
N ILE A 293 -3.64 -3.74 15.66
CA ILE A 293 -3.98 -4.22 14.32
C ILE A 293 -2.89 -5.14 13.77
N MET A 294 -1.61 -4.84 14.03
CA MET A 294 -0.49 -5.68 13.61
C MET A 294 -0.54 -7.07 14.25
N LYS A 295 -0.95 -7.22 15.51
CA LYS A 295 -1.13 -8.55 16.13
C LYS A 295 -2.25 -9.38 15.48
N HIS A 296 -3.28 -8.73 14.95
CA HIS A 296 -4.42 -9.42 14.32
C HIS A 296 -4.17 -9.78 12.86
N THR A 297 -3.46 -8.92 12.12
CA THR A 297 -3.28 -9.09 10.67
C THR A 297 -1.83 -9.32 10.24
N GLY A 298 -0.83 -9.12 11.09
CA GLY A 298 0.59 -9.12 10.70
C GLY A 298 0.97 -7.92 9.83
N TYR A 299 0.09 -6.94 9.69
CA TYR A 299 0.24 -5.75 8.84
C TYR A 299 -0.65 -4.61 9.34
N TYR A 300 -0.35 -3.37 8.97
CA TYR A 300 -1.14 -2.20 9.33
C TYR A 300 -1.03 -1.11 8.26
N ALA A 301 -2.19 -0.63 7.79
CA ALA A 301 -2.30 0.35 6.73
C ALA A 301 -3.12 1.55 7.22
N ILE A 302 -2.45 2.69 7.44
CA ILE A 302 -2.99 3.86 8.14
C ILE A 302 -3.22 5.04 7.20
N CYS A 303 -2.57 5.17 6.04
CA CYS A 303 -2.89 6.31 5.16
C CYS A 303 -4.28 6.22 4.51
N GLY A 304 -4.93 5.05 4.59
CA GLY A 304 -6.22 4.77 3.95
C GLY A 304 -6.22 4.94 2.44
N ALA A 305 -5.06 4.94 1.79
CA ALA A 305 -4.88 5.20 0.36
C ALA A 305 -5.62 6.46 -0.15
N ARG A 306 -5.57 7.54 0.64
CA ARG A 306 -6.26 8.82 0.39
C ARG A 306 -6.04 9.35 -1.05
N GLY A 307 -4.78 9.49 -1.47
CA GLY A 307 -4.46 9.94 -2.83
C GLY A 307 -4.53 8.83 -3.88
N CYS A 308 -3.74 7.77 -3.69
CA CYS A 308 -3.48 6.80 -4.74
C CYS A 308 -4.67 5.89 -5.11
N ILE A 309 -5.61 5.65 -4.18
CA ILE A 309 -6.83 4.86 -4.46
C ILE A 309 -8.10 5.72 -4.34
N ARG A 310 -8.36 6.38 -3.20
CA ARG A 310 -9.65 7.06 -2.97
C ARG A 310 -9.86 8.24 -3.92
N ALA A 311 -8.89 9.14 -4.03
CA ALA A 311 -8.97 10.27 -4.97
C ALA A 311 -8.96 9.82 -6.44
N CYS A 312 -8.15 8.81 -6.77
CA CYS A 312 -8.11 8.23 -8.11
C CYS A 312 -9.46 7.59 -8.50
N MET A 313 -10.03 6.77 -7.61
CA MET A 313 -11.34 6.15 -7.78
C MET A 313 -12.43 7.20 -7.98
N ASP A 314 -12.50 8.21 -7.11
CA ASP A 314 -13.53 9.27 -7.23
C ASP A 314 -13.41 10.00 -8.58
N SER A 315 -12.18 10.33 -9.00
CA SER A 315 -11.94 10.95 -10.31
C SER A 315 -12.40 10.05 -11.46
N LEU A 316 -12.10 8.76 -11.44
CA LEU A 316 -12.44 7.82 -12.52
C LEU A 316 -13.94 7.51 -12.56
N GLU A 317 -14.59 7.42 -11.40
CA GLU A 317 -16.05 7.25 -11.31
C GLU A 317 -16.77 8.46 -11.91
N ARG A 318 -16.37 9.69 -11.53
CA ARG A 318 -16.96 10.94 -12.03
C ARG A 318 -16.76 11.11 -13.53
N SER A 319 -15.59 10.75 -14.05
CA SER A 319 -15.31 10.86 -15.49
C SER A 319 -15.86 9.71 -16.33
N GLY A 320 -16.54 8.73 -15.72
CA GLY A 320 -17.08 7.56 -16.44
C GLY A 320 -16.02 6.67 -17.08
N ARG A 321 -14.78 6.68 -16.57
CA ARG A 321 -13.66 5.94 -17.17
C ARG A 321 -13.60 4.47 -16.77
N ILE A 322 -14.34 4.09 -15.73
CA ILE A 322 -14.44 2.73 -15.20
C ILE A 322 -15.90 2.25 -15.21
N GLU A 323 -16.09 0.93 -15.21
CA GLU A 323 -17.42 0.33 -15.33
C GLU A 323 -18.17 0.27 -13.99
N ASN A 324 -17.49 -0.17 -12.92
CA ASN A 324 -18.09 -0.33 -11.59
C ASN A 324 -18.22 1.02 -10.88
N ARG A 325 -19.35 1.68 -11.12
CA ARG A 325 -19.76 2.97 -10.52
C ARG A 325 -20.84 2.76 -9.46
N PHE A 326 -21.12 3.81 -8.69
CA PHE A 326 -22.08 3.78 -7.57
C PHE A 326 -23.06 4.94 -7.69
N HIS A 327 -24.29 4.72 -7.23
CA HIS A 327 -25.34 5.74 -7.22
C HIS A 327 -24.96 6.99 -6.41
N ASN A 328 -24.19 6.82 -5.34
CA ASN A 328 -23.77 7.91 -4.46
C ASN A 328 -22.27 8.20 -4.60
N PRO A 329 -21.86 9.49 -4.59
CA PRO A 329 -20.45 9.87 -4.62
C PRO A 329 -19.72 9.36 -3.37
N PHE A 330 -18.40 9.14 -3.50
CA PHE A 330 -17.61 8.64 -2.40
C PHE A 330 -17.36 9.77 -1.40
N TYR A 331 -16.81 10.88 -1.87
CA TYR A 331 -16.72 12.10 -1.08
C TYR A 331 -18.08 12.77 -1.02
N ARG A 332 -18.63 12.87 0.19
CA ARG A 332 -19.88 13.60 0.48
C ARG A 332 -19.63 14.98 1.11
N LYS A 333 -18.40 15.17 1.61
CA LYS A 333 -17.89 16.38 2.25
C LYS A 333 -16.39 16.46 1.97
N LYS A 334 -15.77 17.59 2.32
CA LYS A 334 -14.31 17.75 2.27
C LYS A 334 -13.66 16.69 3.18
N SER A 335 -12.68 15.97 2.64
CA SER A 335 -11.94 14.97 3.39
C SER A 335 -11.14 15.63 4.50
N TRP A 336 -11.10 15.01 5.69
CA TRP A 336 -10.40 15.56 6.84
C TRP A 336 -8.88 15.36 6.72
N LEU A 337 -8.14 16.24 7.40
CA LEU A 337 -6.72 16.12 7.73
C LEU A 337 -6.53 16.68 9.13
N LEU A 338 -5.64 16.07 9.90
CA LEU A 338 -5.21 16.59 11.20
C LEU A 338 -4.12 17.65 11.00
N SER A 339 -3.96 18.51 12.00
CA SER A 339 -2.86 19.49 12.02
C SER A 339 -1.54 18.79 12.35
N ASN A 340 -0.51 19.02 11.53
CA ASN A 340 0.87 18.61 11.86
C ASN A 340 1.60 19.59 12.80
N LYS A 341 0.93 20.63 13.30
CA LYS A 341 1.55 21.56 14.25
C LYS A 341 1.74 20.87 15.61
N SER A 342 2.89 21.13 16.23
CA SER A 342 3.09 20.81 17.63
C SER A 342 2.13 21.64 18.48
N THR A 343 1.62 21.03 19.54
CA THR A 343 0.97 21.79 20.61
C THR A 343 2.10 22.32 21.51
N PRO A 344 2.18 23.61 21.83
CA PRO A 344 3.15 24.11 22.79
C PRO A 344 2.99 23.35 24.10
N THR A 345 4.04 22.69 24.56
CA THR A 345 4.07 22.10 25.89
C THR A 345 4.40 23.21 26.89
N GLU A 346 3.67 23.24 28.00
CA GLU A 346 4.21 23.82 29.22
C GLU A 346 5.56 23.14 29.55
N LYS A 347 6.36 23.76 30.41
CA LYS A 347 7.71 23.28 30.79
C LYS A 347 7.62 21.96 31.58
N HIS A 348 7.10 20.88 31.02
CA HIS A 348 6.86 19.60 31.68
C HIS A 348 7.66 18.52 30.97
N VAL A 349 8.49 17.81 31.73
CA VAL A 349 9.29 16.70 31.21
C VAL A 349 8.41 15.46 30.95
N ASN A 350 7.40 15.23 31.81
CA ASN A 350 6.44 14.16 31.63
C ASN A 350 5.02 14.69 31.94
N PRO A 351 4.31 15.22 30.93
CA PRO A 351 2.99 15.83 31.15
C PRO A 351 1.96 14.86 31.73
N PHE A 352 2.13 13.55 31.52
CA PHE A 352 1.23 12.53 32.03
C PHE A 352 1.41 12.31 33.54
N ARG A 353 2.66 12.20 34.00
CA ARG A 353 2.99 12.14 35.43
C ARG A 353 2.53 13.41 36.13
N ASP A 354 2.86 14.54 35.52
CA ASP A 354 2.65 15.87 36.08
C ASP A 354 1.16 16.12 36.36
N LYS A 355 0.30 15.79 35.39
CA LYS A 355 -1.16 15.82 35.56
C LYS A 355 -1.67 14.86 36.65
N PHE A 356 -1.14 13.63 36.74
CA PHE A 356 -1.55 12.67 37.77
C PHE A 356 -1.22 13.17 39.17
N VAL A 357 0.02 13.64 39.37
CA VAL A 357 0.48 14.10 40.67
C VAL A 357 -0.30 15.34 41.10
N GLU A 358 -0.59 16.27 40.20
CA GLU A 358 -1.43 17.43 40.51
C GLU A 358 -2.86 17.05 40.89
N GLU A 359 -3.46 16.06 40.21
CA GLU A 359 -4.83 15.61 40.50
C GLU A 359 -4.92 14.82 41.81
N LYS A 360 -3.95 13.93 42.08
CA LYS A 360 -3.98 13.01 43.24
C LYS A 360 -3.29 13.55 44.48
N TYR A 361 -2.28 14.39 44.30
CA TYR A 361 -1.44 14.93 45.37
C TYR A 361 -1.15 16.42 45.14
N PRO A 362 -2.17 17.30 45.24
CA PRO A 362 -1.98 18.73 45.05
C PRO A 362 -0.83 19.29 45.90
N GLY A 363 0.07 20.07 45.29
CA GLY A 363 1.22 20.66 45.97
C GLY A 363 2.47 19.78 46.07
N LEU A 364 2.39 18.47 45.79
CA LEU A 364 3.56 17.57 45.89
C LEU A 364 4.71 17.95 44.95
N ARG A 365 4.39 18.61 43.83
CA ARG A 365 5.37 19.09 42.84
C ARG A 365 5.99 20.45 43.18
N GLU A 366 5.66 21.07 44.31
CA GLU A 366 6.01 22.46 44.61
C GLU A 366 7.52 22.77 44.54
N ASN A 367 8.38 21.78 44.80
CA ASN A 367 9.84 21.90 44.74
C ASN A 367 10.49 21.02 43.65
N GLU A 368 9.70 20.38 42.78
CA GLU A 368 10.23 19.56 41.69
C GLU A 368 10.74 20.43 40.52
N TYR A 369 11.94 20.12 40.02
CA TYR A 369 12.56 20.69 38.81
C TYR A 369 12.39 22.21 38.62
N GLY A 370 12.54 23.04 39.66
CA GLY A 370 12.78 24.48 39.50
C GLY A 370 11.86 25.24 38.54
N TYR A 371 10.61 24.81 38.32
CA TYR A 371 9.65 25.55 37.50
C TYR A 371 9.03 26.73 38.24
N LYS A 372 9.56 27.05 39.43
CA LYS A 372 9.42 28.36 40.07
C LYS A 372 10.39 29.33 39.40
N ASP A 373 9.88 30.02 38.39
CA ASP A 373 9.78 31.48 38.37
C ASP A 373 9.81 32.10 36.97
N LYS A 374 9.09 33.21 36.91
CA LYS A 374 8.85 34.10 35.78
C LYS A 374 10.16 34.46 35.08
N VAL A 375 10.24 34.23 33.78
CA VAL A 375 11.00 35.16 32.94
C VAL A 375 10.08 36.35 32.75
N GLU A 376 10.23 37.36 33.60
CA GLU A 376 9.83 38.70 33.21
C GLU A 376 10.56 38.99 31.89
N LEU A 377 9.81 39.18 30.82
CA LEU A 377 10.28 39.95 29.67
C LEU A 377 10.35 41.42 30.13
N SER A 378 11.26 41.73 31.05
CA SER A 378 11.72 43.09 31.30
C SER A 378 12.73 43.42 30.20
N GLY A 379 12.40 44.39 29.37
CA GLY A 379 13.08 44.69 28.12
C GLY A 379 14.48 45.31 28.21
N ASN A 380 14.87 45.84 27.04
CA ASN A 380 16.10 46.52 26.63
C ASN A 380 17.12 45.57 25.95
N LYS A 381 17.49 45.72 24.67
CA LYS A 381 17.43 46.85 23.72
C LYS A 381 17.09 46.39 22.31
#